data_AF-A0A227J5K6-F1
#
_entry.id   AF-A0A227J5K6-F1
#
_cell.length_a   1.000
_cell.length_b   1.000
_cell.length_c   1.000
_cell.angle_alpha   90.00
_cell.angle_beta   90.00
_cell.angle_gamma   90.00
#
_symmetry.space_group_name_H-M   'P 1'
#
loop_
_entity.id
_entity.type
_entity.pdbx_description
1 polymer ?
#
loop_
_entity_poly.entity_id
_entity_poly.type
_entity_poly.pdbx_seq_one_letter_code
_entity_poly.pdbx_strand_id
1 'polypeptide(L)'
;AIVAEEFVPFNREVSLVGARGKDGSVEVYPLAENVHTNGVLSLSTAIDAPELQAQAKQMFTAVADSLNYVGVLALEFFDVEGTLLVNEIAPRVHNSGHWTQQGAETCQFENHLRAVCGLP
;
A
#
# COMPACT_ATOMS: atom_id res chain seq x y z
N ALA A 1 -19.74 17.44 4.64
CA ALA A 1 -20.54 16.34 4.05
C ALA A 1 -20.15 15.06 4.76
N ILE A 2 -21.05 14.07 4.80
CA ILE A 2 -20.78 12.72 5.33
C ILE A 2 -20.94 11.75 4.16
N VAL A 3 -20.11 10.71 4.11
CA VAL A 3 -20.24 9.59 3.19
C VAL A 3 -20.75 8.40 4.01
N ALA A 4 -21.70 7.66 3.46
CA ALA A 4 -22.16 6.39 4.03
C ALA A 4 -21.72 5.27 3.09
N GLU A 5 -21.00 4.29 3.63
CA GLU A 5 -20.47 3.15 2.90
C GLU A 5 -21.14 1.85 3.36
N GLU A 6 -21.28 0.91 2.44
CA GLU A 6 -21.79 -0.42 2.76
C GLU A 6 -20.78 -1.19 3.61
N PHE A 7 -21.28 -2.00 4.56
CA PHE A 7 -20.40 -2.88 5.33
C PHE A 7 -19.91 -4.04 4.45
N VAL A 8 -18.60 -4.10 4.21
CA VAL A 8 -17.97 -5.16 3.40
C VAL A 8 -17.64 -6.37 4.28
N PRO A 9 -18.20 -7.57 4.03
CA PRO A 9 -17.81 -8.78 4.74
C PRO A 9 -16.50 -9.35 4.19
N PHE A 10 -15.36 -8.86 4.68
CA PHE A 10 -14.04 -9.26 4.22
C PHE A 10 -13.39 -10.37 5.07
N ASN A 11 -12.44 -11.11 4.49
CA ASN A 11 -11.67 -12.14 5.19
C ASN A 11 -10.53 -11.54 6.03
N ARG A 12 -9.88 -10.50 5.50
CA ARG A 12 -8.78 -9.77 6.13
C ARG A 12 -8.57 -8.40 5.48
N GLU A 13 -7.79 -7.57 6.14
CA GLU A 13 -7.31 -6.30 5.61
C GLU A 13 -5.86 -6.44 5.17
N VAL A 14 -5.53 -5.87 4.01
CA VAL A 14 -4.18 -5.86 3.48
C VAL A 14 -3.82 -4.46 2.97
N SER A 15 -2.54 -4.15 2.88
CA SER A 15 -2.09 -2.91 2.26
C SER A 15 -0.91 -3.14 1.35
N LEU A 16 -0.86 -2.38 0.26
CA LEU A 16 0.31 -2.28 -0.60
C LEU A 16 0.94 -0.89 -0.44
N VAL A 17 2.20 -0.88 -0.01
CA VAL A 17 3.04 0.31 -0.02
C VAL A 17 3.92 0.25 -1.27
N GLY A 18 4.10 1.36 -1.95
CA GLY A 18 4.99 1.47 -3.09
C GLY A 18 5.48 2.89 -3.30
N ALA A 19 6.54 3.04 -4.10
CA ALA A 19 7.08 4.32 -4.50
C ALA A 19 6.98 4.49 -6.01
N ARG A 20 6.64 5.71 -6.45
CA ARG A 20 6.73 6.13 -7.85
C ARG A 20 7.76 7.25 -8.01
N GLY A 21 8.74 7.05 -8.88
CA GLY A 21 9.77 8.03 -9.20
C GLY A 21 9.27 9.15 -10.13
N LYS A 22 10.05 10.22 -10.26
CA LYS A 22 9.78 11.32 -11.21
C LYS A 22 9.80 10.88 -12.67
N ASP A 23 10.54 9.82 -12.96
CA ASP A 23 10.62 9.18 -14.27
C ASP A 23 9.43 8.22 -14.54
N GLY A 24 8.54 8.05 -13.57
CA GLY A 24 7.39 7.13 -13.65
C GLY A 24 7.72 5.69 -13.29
N SER A 25 8.96 5.37 -12.88
CA SER A 25 9.30 4.05 -12.36
C SER A 25 8.46 3.74 -11.11
N VAL A 26 7.95 2.51 -11.00
CA VAL A 26 7.13 2.06 -9.88
C VAL A 26 7.72 0.82 -9.27
N GLU A 27 8.03 0.90 -7.98
CA GLU A 27 8.45 -0.24 -7.16
C GLU A 27 7.50 -0.40 -5.98
N VAL A 28 7.13 -1.64 -5.66
CA VAL A 28 6.18 -1.96 -4.61
C VAL A 28 6.78 -2.95 -3.62
N TYR A 29 6.43 -2.80 -2.35
CA TYR A 29 6.78 -3.78 -1.32
C TYR A 29 5.89 -5.02 -1.42
N PRO A 30 6.30 -6.14 -0.78
CA PRO A 30 5.38 -7.23 -0.47
C PRO A 30 4.11 -6.70 0.20
N LEU A 31 2.98 -7.30 -0.16
CA LEU A 31 1.69 -7.04 0.46
C LEU A 31 1.78 -7.33 1.95
N ALA A 32 1.19 -6.47 2.78
CA ALA A 32 1.15 -6.66 4.22
C ALA A 32 -0.28 -6.92 4.68
N GLU A 33 -0.49 -7.99 5.44
CA GLU A 33 -1.73 -8.23 6.17
C GLU A 33 -1.76 -7.39 7.45
N ASN A 34 -2.88 -6.73 7.69
CA ASN A 34 -3.06 -5.74 8.73
C ASN A 34 -4.16 -6.17 9.69
N VAL A 35 -3.88 -6.12 10.99
CA VAL A 35 -4.85 -6.41 12.04
C VAL A 35 -5.14 -5.13 12.81
N HIS A 36 -6.40 -4.70 12.79
CA HIS A 36 -6.87 -3.53 13.53
C HIS A 36 -7.60 -3.94 14.81
N THR A 37 -7.35 -3.20 15.89
CA THR A 37 -8.08 -3.33 17.16
C THR A 37 -8.68 -1.97 17.48
N ASN A 38 -10.00 -1.91 17.66
CA ASN A 38 -10.71 -0.66 17.95
C ASN A 38 -10.43 0.46 16.91
N GLY A 39 -10.32 0.09 15.64
CA GLY A 39 -10.05 1.03 14.54
C GLY A 39 -8.60 1.53 14.45
N VAL A 40 -7.66 0.89 15.16
CA VAL A 40 -6.24 1.25 15.13
C VAL A 40 -5.38 0.06 14.72
N LEU A 41 -4.46 0.26 13.79
CA LEU A 41 -3.54 -0.77 13.32
C LEU A 41 -2.69 -1.28 14.50
N SER A 42 -2.78 -2.57 14.77
CA SER A 42 -2.10 -3.24 15.89
C SER A 42 -0.95 -4.12 15.43
N LEU A 43 -1.08 -4.78 14.27
CA LEU A 43 -0.06 -5.63 13.69
C LEU A 43 -0.08 -5.49 12.17
N SER A 44 1.11 -5.48 11.57
CA SER A 44 1.28 -5.53 10.12
C SER A 44 2.36 -6.56 9.80
N THR A 45 2.02 -7.54 8.95
CA THR A 45 2.88 -8.67 8.59
C THR A 45 3.00 -8.75 7.09
N ALA A 46 4.22 -8.69 6.54
CA ALA A 46 4.46 -8.96 5.13
C ALA A 46 4.09 -10.42 4.82
N ILE A 47 3.31 -10.65 3.76
CA ILE A 47 2.81 -11.96 3.36
C ILE A 47 3.25 -12.34 1.94
N ASP A 48 3.37 -13.64 1.68
CA ASP A 48 3.55 -14.18 0.33
C ASP A 48 2.18 -14.58 -0.23
N ALA A 49 1.63 -13.75 -1.12
CA ALA A 49 0.33 -13.93 -1.75
C ALA A 49 0.39 -13.46 -3.21
N PRO A 50 0.98 -14.25 -4.12
CA PRO A 50 1.38 -13.77 -5.46
C PRO A 50 0.21 -13.26 -6.32
N GLU A 51 -0.96 -13.90 -6.23
CA GLU A 51 -2.15 -13.48 -6.98
C GLU A 51 -2.69 -12.12 -6.48
N LEU A 52 -2.78 -11.95 -5.16
CA LEU A 52 -3.18 -10.68 -4.54
C LEU A 52 -2.14 -9.59 -4.77
N GLN A 53 -0.85 -9.94 -4.71
CA GLN A 53 0.25 -9.02 -4.99
C GLN A 53 0.15 -8.44 -6.39
N ALA A 54 -0.12 -9.27 -7.40
CA ALA A 54 -0.27 -8.82 -8.79
C ALA A 54 -1.48 -7.88 -8.93
N GLN A 55 -2.60 -8.24 -8.32
CA GLN A 55 -3.83 -7.42 -8.32
C GLN A 55 -3.60 -6.06 -7.64
N ALA A 56 -2.99 -6.04 -6.45
CA ALA A 56 -2.69 -4.83 -5.72
C ALA A 56 -1.71 -3.93 -6.50
N LYS A 57 -0.66 -4.51 -7.10
CA LYS A 57 0.31 -3.77 -7.91
C LYS A 57 -0.36 -3.09 -9.12
N GLN A 58 -1.26 -3.81 -9.81
CA GLN A 58 -2.01 -3.23 -10.91
C GLN A 58 -2.86 -2.02 -10.47
N MET A 59 -3.58 -2.15 -9.34
CA MET A 59 -4.40 -1.06 -8.78
C MET A 59 -3.52 0.12 -8.32
N PHE A 60 -2.40 -0.17 -7.65
CA PHE A 60 -1.43 0.83 -7.21
C PHE A 60 -0.88 1.63 -8.39
N THR A 61 -0.39 0.95 -9.43
CA THR A 61 0.17 1.62 -10.62
C THR A 61 -0.90 2.49 -11.29
N ALA A 62 -2.13 1.98 -11.44
CA ALA A 62 -3.21 2.76 -12.04
C ALA A 62 -3.53 4.05 -11.27
N VAL A 63 -3.57 3.99 -9.93
CA VAL A 63 -3.78 5.17 -9.08
C VAL A 63 -2.59 6.12 -9.16
N ALA A 64 -1.37 5.60 -9.01
CA ALA A 64 -0.16 6.41 -9.02
C ALA A 64 0.05 7.12 -10.36
N ASP A 65 -0.23 6.47 -11.49
CA ASP A 65 -0.14 7.07 -12.81
C ASP A 65 -1.24 8.10 -13.07
N SER A 66 -2.49 7.79 -12.69
CA SER A 66 -3.62 8.71 -12.83
C SER A 66 -3.41 10.02 -12.06
N LEU A 67 -2.80 9.93 -10.88
CA LEU A 67 -2.45 11.10 -10.07
C LEU A 67 -1.13 11.76 -10.48
N ASN A 68 -0.39 11.19 -11.45
CA ASN A 68 1.00 11.53 -11.74
C ASN A 68 1.85 11.67 -10.45
N TYR A 69 1.70 10.70 -9.56
CA TYR A 69 2.20 10.75 -8.20
C TYR A 69 3.72 10.58 -8.15
N VAL A 70 4.38 11.27 -7.21
CA VAL A 70 5.82 11.12 -6.96
C VAL A 70 6.04 10.95 -5.46
N GLY A 71 6.76 9.90 -5.08
CA GLY A 71 6.98 9.52 -3.69
C GLY A 71 6.30 8.20 -3.34
N VAL A 72 6.27 7.91 -2.04
CA VAL A 72 5.54 6.76 -1.48
C VAL A 72 4.05 7.02 -1.36
N LEU A 73 3.27 6.04 -1.80
CA LEU A 73 1.82 5.92 -1.68
C LEU A 73 1.51 4.61 -0.96
N ALA A 74 0.43 4.57 -0.19
CA ALA A 74 -0.14 3.34 0.32
C ALA A 74 -1.60 3.21 -0.14
N LEU A 75 -1.98 2.00 -0.54
CA LEU A 75 -3.36 1.59 -0.76
C LEU A 75 -3.72 0.56 0.31
N GLU A 76 -4.83 0.76 0.99
CA GLU A 76 -5.45 -0.23 1.88
C GLU A 76 -6.59 -0.93 1.18
N PHE A 77 -6.73 -2.22 1.43
CA PHE A 77 -7.70 -3.08 0.78
C PHE A 77 -8.41 -3.98 1.79
N PHE A 78 -9.66 -4.27 1.47
CA PHE A 78 -10.36 -5.44 1.96
C PHE A 78 -10.11 -6.62 0.99
N ASP A 79 -9.70 -7.77 1.51
CA ASP A 79 -9.64 -9.04 0.76
C ASP A 79 -10.97 -9.79 0.94
N VAL A 80 -11.74 -9.90 -0.14
CA VAL A 80 -13.02 -10.60 -0.20
C VAL A 80 -12.85 -11.81 -1.11
N GLU A 81 -12.58 -12.96 -0.51
CA GLU A 81 -12.41 -14.25 -1.18
C GLU A 81 -11.40 -14.21 -2.35
N GLY A 82 -10.28 -13.48 -2.19
CA GLY A 82 -9.25 -13.33 -3.21
C GLY A 82 -9.42 -12.12 -4.14
N THR A 83 -10.49 -11.34 -3.96
CA THR A 83 -10.72 -10.08 -4.68
C THR A 83 -10.42 -8.90 -3.77
N LEU A 84 -9.57 -7.98 -4.22
CA LEU A 84 -9.22 -6.78 -3.47
C LEU A 84 -10.21 -5.65 -3.78
N LEU A 85 -10.77 -5.07 -2.73
CA LEU A 85 -11.54 -3.83 -2.79
C LEU A 85 -10.74 -2.73 -2.10
N VAL A 86 -10.53 -1.59 -2.77
CA VAL A 86 -9.83 -0.45 -2.17
C VAL A 86 -10.69 0.13 -1.05
N ASN A 87 -10.11 0.24 0.14
CA ASN A 87 -10.71 0.92 1.29
C ASN A 87 -10.30 2.40 1.29
N GLU A 88 -9.00 2.67 1.40
CA GLU A 88 -8.47 4.03 1.40
C GLU A 88 -7.09 4.13 0.75
N ILE A 89 -6.65 5.37 0.49
CA ILE A 89 -5.29 5.67 0.01
C ILE A 89 -4.64 6.72 0.92
N ALA A 90 -3.34 6.55 1.15
CA ALA A 90 -2.53 7.50 1.90
C ALA A 90 -1.36 7.99 1.02
N PRO A 91 -1.36 9.26 0.55
CA PRO A 91 -0.29 9.83 -0.26
C PRO A 91 0.91 10.23 0.61
N ARG A 92 1.49 9.24 1.31
CA ARG A 92 2.63 9.36 2.21
C ARG A 92 3.16 7.96 2.56
N VAL A 93 4.30 7.93 3.26
CA VAL A 93 4.70 6.75 4.04
C VAL A 93 3.59 6.35 5.03
N HIS A 94 3.47 5.05 5.30
CA HIS A 94 2.34 4.47 6.00
C HIS A 94 2.74 3.58 7.19
N ASN A 95 1.87 3.50 8.21
CA ASN A 95 2.12 2.72 9.42
C ASN A 95 2.30 1.22 9.08
N SER A 96 1.48 0.69 8.18
CA SER A 96 1.58 -0.68 7.68
C SER A 96 2.85 -0.97 6.86
N GLY A 97 3.64 0.04 6.52
CA GLY A 97 4.94 -0.12 5.86
C GLY A 97 6.14 -0.05 6.81
N HIS A 98 5.96 0.15 8.13
CA HIS A 98 7.09 0.38 9.04
C HIS A 98 8.02 -0.83 9.17
N TRP A 99 7.51 -2.04 8.95
CA TRP A 99 8.33 -3.26 8.92
C TRP A 99 9.48 -3.18 7.89
N THR A 100 9.34 -2.39 6.82
CA THR A 100 10.38 -2.19 5.80
C THR A 100 11.67 -1.57 6.34
N GLN A 101 11.66 -0.96 7.54
CA GLN A 101 12.87 -0.44 8.18
C GLN A 101 13.90 -1.52 8.52
N GLN A 102 13.45 -2.76 8.71
CA GLN A 102 14.32 -3.90 9.05
C GLN A 102 14.05 -5.15 8.20
N GLY A 103 12.91 -5.21 7.51
CA GLY A 103 12.50 -6.36 6.69
C GLY A 103 12.65 -6.18 5.19
N ALA A 104 13.17 -5.03 4.72
CA ALA A 104 13.41 -4.78 3.30
C ALA A 104 14.80 -4.17 3.09
N GLU A 105 15.35 -4.37 1.88
CA GLU A 105 16.66 -3.80 1.47
C GLU A 105 16.67 -2.27 1.53
N THR A 106 15.52 -1.62 1.28
CA THR A 106 15.37 -0.17 1.37
C THR A 106 14.01 0.15 1.96
N CYS A 107 14.00 0.90 3.07
CA CYS A 107 12.76 1.22 3.76
C CYS A 107 11.91 2.25 3.01
N GLN A 108 10.59 2.25 3.27
CA GLN A 108 9.67 3.19 2.60
C GLN A 108 10.06 4.66 2.79
N PHE A 109 10.69 5.00 3.92
CA PHE A 109 11.12 6.37 4.19
C PHE A 109 12.26 6.80 3.27
N GLU A 110 13.23 5.92 3.05
CA GLU A 110 14.32 6.17 2.12
C GLU A 110 13.80 6.20 0.68
N ASN A 111 12.96 5.24 0.27
CA ASN A 111 12.38 5.24 -1.07
C ASN A 111 11.48 6.45 -1.35
N HIS A 112 10.78 6.97 -0.33
CA HIS A 112 10.06 8.23 -0.46
C HIS A 112 11.03 9.37 -0.81
N LEU A 113 12.14 9.50 -0.07
CA LEU A 113 13.16 10.51 -0.33
C LEU A 113 13.82 10.34 -1.70
N ARG A 114 14.16 9.11 -2.10
CA ARG A 114 14.76 8.82 -3.40
C ARG A 114 13.83 9.24 -4.54
N ALA A 115 12.57 8.83 -4.46
CA ALA A 115 11.54 9.19 -5.44
C ALA A 115 11.37 10.72 -5.59
N VAL A 116 11.21 11.47 -4.49
CA VAL A 116 11.04 12.93 -4.55
C VAL A 116 12.31 13.68 -4.93
N CYS A 117 13.49 13.10 -4.69
CA CYS A 117 14.77 13.64 -5.13
C CYS A 117 15.10 13.27 -6.59
N GLY A 118 14.43 12.28 -7.18
CA GLY A 118 14.76 11.75 -8.51
C GLY A 118 16.04 10.90 -8.51
N LEU A 119 16.31 10.23 -7.39
CA LEU A 119 17.35 9.22 -7.29
C LEU A 119 16.78 7.86 -7.72
N PRO A 120 17.62 6.93 -8.21
CA PRO A 120 17.26 5.51 -8.32
C PRO A 120 16.83 4.96 -6.98
#